data_AF-A0A849UQY1-F1
#
_entry.id   AF-A0A849UQY1-F1
#
_cell.length_a   1.000
_cell.length_b   1.000
_cell.length_c   1.000
_cell.angle_alpha   90.00
_cell.angle_beta   90.00
_cell.angle_gamma   90.00
#
_symmetry.space_group_name_H-M   'P 1'
#
loop_
_entity.id
_entity.type
_entity.pdbx_description
1 polymer ?
#
loop_
_entity_poly.entity_id
_entity_poly.type
_entity_poly.pdbx_seq_one_letter_code
_entity_poly.pdbx_strand_id
1 'polypeptide(L)'
;MVCGKQFVNRKSIDKYQIWIEYVEGKQTYLQLSKKYNISTKTIQRYLSELKITKPIILPSNIVLLMDTTYFGRSFGVMLFKDALTGRNLLKYYVKNETNKLYAQGIDELLNMGFDIQAIVCDGRKGLLNLYTNIPTQMCQFHQVAITRRYLTQNPKTEAGKELKAIVQWLKQTDKESFTGLLNGWEIRWELFLKERTINPLNQKTQYTHRRLRRAIRSLKNNLPYLFTWYDYMHLKIPNTTNAIDGHFANLKQKLRNHNGLSMRMKKQFIDEFLKA
;
A
#
# COMPACT_ATOMS: atom_id res chain seq x y z
N MET A 1 -18.31 10.36 62.97
CA MET A 1 -17.89 11.11 61.78
C MET A 1 -18.24 10.28 60.55
N VAL A 2 -19.45 10.46 60.02
CA VAL A 2 -19.99 9.63 58.93
C VAL A 2 -19.54 10.23 57.61
N CYS A 3 -18.80 9.45 56.82
CA CYS A 3 -18.30 9.83 55.49
C CYS A 3 -19.50 10.18 54.58
N GLY A 4 -19.73 11.48 54.36
CA GLY A 4 -20.79 12.04 53.49
C GLY A 4 -20.52 11.90 51.99
N LYS A 5 -20.00 10.75 51.53
CA LYS A 5 -19.81 10.49 50.09
C LYS A 5 -21.02 9.78 49.53
N GLN A 6 -21.93 10.56 48.92
CA GLN A 6 -22.97 10.03 48.04
C GLN A 6 -22.32 9.52 46.75
N PHE A 7 -22.49 8.23 46.43
CA PHE A 7 -22.14 7.69 45.12
C PHE A 7 -23.12 8.26 44.09
N VAL A 8 -22.70 9.30 43.36
CA VAL A 8 -23.45 9.79 42.21
C VAL A 8 -23.44 8.69 41.16
N ASN A 9 -24.62 8.13 40.90
CA ASN A 9 -24.84 7.11 39.88
C ASN A 9 -24.64 7.75 38.49
N ARG A 10 -23.37 7.90 38.08
CA ARG A 10 -23.02 8.44 36.77
C ARG A 10 -23.52 7.45 35.71
N LYS A 11 -24.29 7.93 34.73
CA LYS A 11 -24.69 7.18 33.55
C LYS A 11 -23.49 6.37 33.03
N SER A 12 -23.68 5.06 32.83
CA SER A 12 -22.66 4.21 32.23
C SER A 12 -22.29 4.79 30.87
N ILE A 13 -21.04 5.22 30.73
CA ILE A 13 -20.54 5.76 29.48
C ILE A 13 -20.16 4.58 28.58
N ASP A 14 -20.75 4.53 27.40
CA ASP A 14 -20.37 3.54 26.41
C ASP A 14 -18.94 3.80 25.92
N LYS A 15 -18.03 2.89 26.25
CA LYS A 15 -16.62 2.95 25.85
C LYS A 15 -16.47 2.84 24.33
N TYR A 16 -17.37 2.12 23.66
CA TYR A 16 -17.33 1.96 22.21
C TYR A 16 -17.73 3.26 21.50
N GLN A 17 -18.71 3.99 22.03
CA GLN A 17 -19.06 5.32 21.54
C GLN A 17 -17.89 6.31 21.66
N ILE A 18 -17.16 6.32 22.79
CA ILE A 18 -15.95 7.14 22.94
C ILE A 18 -14.93 6.81 21.85
N TRP A 19 -14.78 5.53 21.50
CA TRP A 19 -13.86 5.08 20.46
C TRP A 19 -14.27 5.56 19.07
N ILE A 20 -15.54 5.44 18.71
CA ILE A 20 -16.06 5.94 17.44
C ILE A 20 -15.80 7.45 17.32
N GLU A 21 -16.11 8.21 18.37
CA GLU A 21 -15.88 9.66 18.37
C GLU A 21 -14.40 10.04 18.31
N TYR A 22 -13.55 9.22 18.93
CA TYR A 22 -12.10 9.36 18.84
C TYR A 22 -11.59 9.10 17.41
N VAL A 23 -11.93 7.95 16.82
CA VAL A 23 -11.39 7.49 15.53
C VAL A 23 -12.07 8.15 14.33
N GLU A 24 -13.40 8.19 14.31
CA GLU A 24 -14.20 8.71 13.20
C GLU A 24 -14.50 10.20 13.38
N GLY A 25 -14.90 10.59 14.58
CA GLY A 25 -15.15 11.99 14.94
C GLY A 25 -13.88 12.84 15.07
N LYS A 26 -12.69 12.21 15.02
CA LYS A 26 -11.37 12.85 15.12
C LYS A 26 -11.20 13.68 16.41
N GLN A 27 -11.93 13.31 17.46
CA GLN A 27 -11.92 14.07 18.71
C GLN A 27 -10.64 13.80 19.52
N THR A 28 -10.07 14.85 20.08
CA THR A 28 -8.92 14.76 20.99
C THR A 28 -9.37 14.28 22.38
N TYR A 29 -8.41 13.81 23.19
CA TYR A 29 -8.69 13.47 24.60
C TYR A 29 -9.30 14.63 25.38
N LEU A 30 -8.90 15.88 25.07
CA LEU A 30 -9.45 17.05 25.73
C LEU A 30 -10.91 17.32 25.33
N GLN A 31 -11.24 17.14 24.05
CA GLN A 31 -12.63 17.27 23.58
C GLN A 31 -13.53 16.20 24.18
N LEU A 32 -13.09 14.94 24.18
CA LEU A 32 -13.82 13.84 24.82
C LEU A 32 -13.95 14.05 26.33
N SER A 33 -12.87 14.49 26.99
CA SER A 33 -12.87 14.80 28.42
C SER A 33 -13.91 15.87 28.77
N LYS A 34 -13.98 16.95 27.99
CA LYS A 34 -15.00 18.01 28.15
C LYS A 34 -16.41 17.48 27.87
N LYS A 35 -16.61 16.71 26.81
CA LYS A 35 -17.92 16.17 26.40
C LYS A 35 -18.51 15.20 27.44
N TYR A 36 -17.70 14.29 27.95
CA TYR A 36 -18.13 13.25 28.89
C TYR A 36 -17.92 13.63 30.36
N ASN A 37 -17.39 14.84 30.64
CA ASN A 37 -17.07 15.35 31.98
C ASN A 37 -16.24 14.35 32.82
N ILE A 38 -15.21 13.75 32.20
CA ILE A 38 -14.28 12.81 32.82
C ILE A 38 -12.84 13.19 32.51
N SER A 39 -11.90 12.76 33.35
CA SER A 39 -10.49 13.11 33.16
C SER A 39 -9.92 12.55 31.85
N THR A 40 -8.95 13.25 31.26
CA THR A 40 -8.21 12.77 30.08
C THR A 40 -7.55 11.42 30.32
N LYS A 41 -7.07 11.16 31.55
CA LYS A 41 -6.54 9.85 31.97
C LYS A 41 -7.60 8.75 31.91
N THR A 42 -8.84 9.05 32.30
CA THR A 42 -9.96 8.11 32.21
C THR A 42 -10.30 7.77 30.76
N ILE A 43 -10.32 8.77 29.86
CA ILE A 43 -10.52 8.56 28.42
C ILE A 43 -9.43 7.66 27.85
N GLN A 44 -8.16 7.94 28.15
CA GLN A 44 -7.03 7.10 27.70
C GLN A 44 -7.16 5.66 28.21
N ARG A 45 -7.56 5.48 29.48
CA ARG A 45 -7.81 4.15 30.04
C ARG A 45 -8.91 3.42 29.27
N TYR A 46 -10.05 4.07 29.02
CA TYR A 46 -11.15 3.45 28.28
C TYR A 46 -10.75 3.07 26.86
N LEU A 47 -10.03 3.95 26.14
CA LEU A 47 -9.55 3.66 24.80
C LEU A 47 -8.53 2.50 24.77
N SER A 48 -7.70 2.38 25.81
CA SER A 48 -6.70 1.31 25.89
C SER A 48 -7.24 -0.05 26.34
N GLU A 49 -8.35 -0.08 27.08
CA GLU A 49 -9.02 -1.30 27.52
C GLU A 49 -9.92 -1.95 26.45
N LEU A 50 -10.18 -1.27 25.32
CA LEU A 50 -11.04 -1.80 24.28
C LEU A 50 -10.45 -3.06 23.65
N LYS A 51 -11.20 -4.16 23.78
CA LYS A 51 -10.89 -5.42 23.13
C LYS A 51 -11.37 -5.37 21.70
N ILE A 52 -10.42 -5.43 20.78
CA ILE A 52 -10.68 -5.53 19.35
C ILE A 52 -11.20 -6.94 19.07
N THR A 53 -12.49 -7.07 18.76
CA THR A 53 -13.03 -8.33 18.25
C THR A 53 -12.54 -8.52 16.83
N LYS A 54 -12.04 -9.69 16.45
CA LYS A 54 -11.71 -9.98 15.05
C LYS A 54 -12.95 -10.50 14.32
N PRO A 55 -13.21 -10.07 13.08
CA PRO A 55 -14.30 -10.63 12.30
C PRO A 55 -13.96 -12.08 11.96
N ILE A 56 -14.95 -12.96 11.95
CA ILE A 56 -14.79 -14.30 11.40
C ILE A 56 -14.91 -14.16 9.88
N ILE A 57 -13.81 -14.42 9.18
CA ILE A 57 -13.78 -14.37 7.72
C ILE A 57 -13.83 -15.81 7.22
N LEU A 58 -14.90 -16.13 6.50
CA LEU A 58 -15.03 -17.44 5.86
C LEU A 58 -14.18 -17.48 4.58
N PRO A 59 -13.55 -18.62 4.28
CA PRO A 59 -12.79 -18.78 3.05
C PRO A 59 -13.67 -18.65 1.81
N SER A 60 -13.12 -18.01 0.77
CA SER A 60 -13.77 -17.80 -0.52
C SER A 60 -12.73 -17.59 -1.62
N ASN A 61 -13.21 -17.50 -2.86
CA ASN A 61 -12.38 -17.08 -3.99
C ASN A 61 -12.05 -15.59 -3.86
N ILE A 62 -10.78 -15.23 -3.94
CA ILE A 62 -10.30 -13.86 -3.72
C ILE A 62 -9.32 -13.41 -4.79
N VAL A 63 -9.25 -12.08 -4.96
CA VAL A 63 -8.14 -11.42 -5.66
C VAL A 63 -7.34 -10.67 -4.61
N LEU A 64 -6.13 -11.14 -4.33
CA LEU A 64 -5.34 -10.68 -3.21
C LEU A 64 -4.56 -9.41 -3.54
N LEU A 65 -4.97 -8.29 -2.97
CA LEU A 65 -4.16 -7.07 -2.91
C LEU A 65 -3.19 -7.16 -1.74
N MET A 66 -1.93 -6.83 -1.97
CA MET A 66 -0.93 -6.74 -0.90
C MET A 66 -0.03 -5.53 -1.04
N ASP A 67 0.16 -4.80 0.04
CA ASP A 67 1.03 -3.62 0.09
C ASP A 67 1.47 -3.31 1.53
N THR A 68 2.55 -2.53 1.68
CA THR A 68 3.13 -2.15 2.97
C THR A 68 3.26 -0.65 3.11
N THR A 69 2.76 -0.09 4.22
CA THR A 69 2.98 1.32 4.57
C THR A 69 3.84 1.50 5.82
N TYR A 70 4.73 2.49 5.81
CA TYR A 70 5.58 2.83 6.95
C TYR A 70 5.06 4.03 7.76
N PHE A 71 5.30 3.97 9.08
CA PHE A 71 5.01 5.02 10.06
C PHE A 71 6.33 5.56 10.63
N GLY A 72 6.90 6.55 9.93
CA GLY A 72 8.24 7.05 10.24
C GLY A 72 9.31 5.97 10.03
N ARG A 73 10.37 5.99 10.85
CA ARG A 73 11.45 4.99 10.83
C ARG A 73 11.25 3.85 11.84
N SER A 74 10.05 3.73 12.42
CA SER A 74 9.80 2.86 13.57
C SER A 74 9.28 1.47 13.17
N PHE A 75 8.17 1.42 12.44
CA PHE A 75 7.56 0.19 11.94
C PHE A 75 6.72 0.48 10.68
N GLY A 76 6.39 -0.59 9.97
CA GLY A 76 5.43 -0.62 8.88
C GLY A 76 4.30 -1.61 9.15
N VAL A 77 3.25 -1.49 8.34
CA VAL A 77 2.09 -2.37 8.36
C VAL A 77 1.93 -2.93 6.95
N MET A 78 2.08 -4.23 6.83
CA MET A 78 1.77 -4.99 5.64
C MET A 78 0.30 -5.41 5.72
N LEU A 79 -0.48 -5.17 4.67
CA LEU A 79 -1.90 -5.46 4.60
C LEU A 79 -2.19 -6.39 3.43
N PHE A 80 -2.99 -7.41 3.69
CA PHE A 80 -3.57 -8.32 2.71
C PHE A 80 -5.07 -8.07 2.65
N LYS A 81 -5.58 -7.77 1.47
CA LYS A 81 -6.96 -7.32 1.27
C LYS A 81 -7.55 -8.03 0.06
N ASP A 82 -8.79 -8.48 0.16
CA ASP A 82 -9.52 -8.96 -1.02
C ASP A 82 -10.00 -7.75 -1.85
N ALA A 83 -9.63 -7.73 -3.13
CA ALA A 83 -10.09 -6.72 -4.08
C ALA A 83 -11.59 -6.86 -4.38
N LEU A 84 -12.13 -8.07 -4.33
CA LEU A 84 -13.51 -8.35 -4.75
C LEU A 84 -14.51 -7.87 -3.70
N THR A 85 -14.35 -8.28 -2.44
CA THR A 85 -15.24 -7.85 -1.35
C THR A 85 -14.76 -6.60 -0.63
N GLY A 86 -13.53 -6.15 -0.87
CA GLY A 86 -12.93 -5.03 -0.14
C GLY A 86 -12.63 -5.33 1.33
N ARG A 87 -12.60 -6.59 1.74
CA ARG A 87 -12.33 -6.99 3.14
C ARG A 87 -10.83 -7.08 3.40
N ASN A 88 -10.39 -6.67 4.58
CA ASN A 88 -9.02 -6.94 5.02
C ASN A 88 -8.97 -8.38 5.51
N LEU A 89 -7.95 -9.14 5.11
CA LEU A 89 -7.84 -10.56 5.41
C LEU A 89 -6.76 -10.83 6.46
N LEU A 90 -5.58 -10.23 6.27
CA LEU A 90 -4.45 -10.36 7.19
C LEU A 90 -3.67 -9.06 7.27
N LYS A 91 -2.95 -8.88 8.37
CA LYS A 91 -1.98 -7.80 8.52
C LYS A 91 -0.80 -8.22 9.38
N TYR A 92 0.37 -7.65 9.08
CA TYR A 92 1.56 -7.82 9.89
C TYR A 92 2.19 -6.48 10.23
N TYR A 93 2.68 -6.36 11.46
CA TYR A 93 3.61 -5.31 11.83
C TYR A 93 5.03 -5.73 11.46
N VAL A 94 5.67 -4.94 10.61
CA VAL A 94 6.98 -5.26 10.04
C VAL A 94 7.98 -4.16 10.35
N LYS A 95 9.24 -4.52 10.62
CA LYS A 95 10.32 -3.51 10.70
C LYS A 95 10.85 -3.19 9.31
N ASN A 96 11.09 -4.24 8.54
CA ASN A 96 11.52 -4.19 7.15
C ASN A 96 10.62 -5.10 6.33
N GLU A 97 10.18 -4.61 5.19
CA GLU A 97 9.44 -5.38 4.21
C GLU A 97 10.37 -6.37 3.50
N THR A 98 9.96 -7.64 3.40
CA THR A 98 10.73 -8.72 2.76
C THR A 98 9.80 -9.65 1.99
N ASN A 99 10.30 -10.28 0.93
CA ASN A 99 9.51 -11.23 0.13
C ASN A 99 9.07 -12.44 0.97
N LYS A 100 9.85 -12.84 1.97
CA LYS A 100 9.50 -13.91 2.91
C LYS A 100 8.21 -13.60 3.69
N LEU A 101 7.99 -12.35 4.08
CA LEU A 101 6.77 -11.95 4.81
C LEU A 101 5.55 -11.96 3.90
N TYR A 102 5.72 -11.62 2.62
CA TYR A 102 4.64 -11.78 1.64
C TYR A 102 4.29 -13.24 1.40
N ALA A 103 5.29 -14.11 1.19
CA ALA A 103 5.09 -15.54 1.06
C ALA A 103 4.38 -16.12 2.29
N GLN A 104 4.83 -15.76 3.50
CA GLN A 104 4.17 -16.19 4.74
C GLN A 104 2.68 -15.80 4.79
N GLY A 105 2.33 -14.57 4.39
CA GLY A 105 0.93 -14.14 4.37
C GLY A 105 0.09 -14.82 3.31
N ILE A 106 0.67 -15.12 2.14
CA ILE A 106 0.02 -15.89 1.09
C ILE A 106 -0.23 -17.32 1.57
N ASP A 107 0.80 -17.98 2.11
CA ASP A 107 0.71 -19.35 2.65
C ASP A 107 -0.30 -19.45 3.80
N GLU A 108 -0.36 -18.44 4.68
CA GLU A 108 -1.33 -18.38 5.77
C GLU A 108 -2.78 -18.33 5.23
N LEU A 109 -3.05 -17.52 4.20
CA LEU A 109 -4.37 -17.47 3.56
C LEU A 109 -4.73 -18.79 2.87
N LEU A 110 -3.79 -19.41 2.15
CA LEU A 110 -4.00 -20.71 1.51
C LEU A 110 -4.32 -21.79 2.56
N ASN A 111 -3.59 -21.81 3.68
CA ASN A 111 -3.83 -22.75 4.78
C ASN A 111 -5.16 -22.51 5.51
N MET A 112 -5.66 -21.26 5.51
CA MET A 112 -7.01 -20.95 5.98
C MET A 112 -8.10 -21.41 5.02
N GLY A 113 -7.75 -21.90 3.82
CA GLY A 113 -8.67 -22.41 2.80
C GLY A 113 -9.12 -21.37 1.78
N PHE A 114 -8.51 -20.18 1.73
CA PHE A 114 -8.83 -19.21 0.68
C PHE A 114 -8.30 -19.69 -0.66
N ASP A 115 -9.10 -19.48 -1.70
CA ASP A 115 -8.70 -19.73 -3.08
C ASP A 115 -8.22 -18.41 -3.71
N ILE A 116 -6.90 -18.26 -3.81
CA ILE A 116 -6.25 -17.05 -4.34
C ILE A 116 -6.18 -17.17 -5.87
N GLN A 117 -7.14 -16.53 -6.54
CA GLN A 117 -7.26 -16.56 -7.99
C GLN A 117 -6.24 -15.65 -8.69
N ALA A 118 -5.87 -14.55 -8.05
CA ALA A 118 -4.85 -13.64 -8.54
C ALA A 118 -4.23 -12.81 -7.41
N ILE A 119 -3.05 -12.28 -7.64
CA ILE A 119 -2.31 -11.42 -6.70
C ILE A 119 -2.04 -10.06 -7.35
N VAL A 120 -2.15 -8.97 -6.59
CA VAL A 120 -1.81 -7.62 -7.02
C VAL A 120 -0.89 -6.97 -6.01
N CYS A 121 0.29 -6.54 -6.46
CA CYS A 121 1.32 -5.99 -5.56
C CYS A 121 2.21 -4.93 -6.21
N ASP A 122 3.11 -4.33 -5.41
CA ASP A 122 4.21 -3.51 -5.93
C ASP A 122 5.20 -4.37 -6.75
N GLY A 123 5.95 -3.74 -7.66
CA GLY A 123 6.97 -4.36 -8.50
C GLY A 123 8.28 -4.65 -7.79
N ARG A 124 8.21 -5.13 -6.55
CA ARG A 124 9.39 -5.51 -5.79
C ARG A 124 10.08 -6.69 -6.47
N LYS A 125 11.41 -6.62 -6.61
CA LYS A 125 12.20 -7.68 -7.23
C LYS A 125 12.01 -9.00 -6.46
N GLY A 126 11.67 -10.05 -7.18
CA GLY A 126 11.45 -11.38 -6.62
C GLY A 126 10.07 -11.60 -5.98
N LEU A 127 9.21 -10.57 -5.92
CA LEU A 127 7.84 -10.69 -5.40
C LEU A 127 6.89 -11.20 -6.49
N LEU A 128 7.03 -10.65 -7.70
CA LEU A 128 6.17 -10.94 -8.86
C LEU A 128 6.20 -12.40 -9.32
N ASN A 129 7.26 -13.13 -8.98
CA ASN A 129 7.48 -14.52 -9.38
C ASN A 129 7.55 -15.48 -8.18
N LEU A 130 7.01 -15.09 -7.01
CA LEU A 130 6.95 -15.97 -5.84
C LEU A 130 6.07 -17.20 -6.10
N TYR A 131 4.92 -17.00 -6.74
CA TYR A 131 3.97 -18.06 -7.07
C TYR A 131 3.73 -18.04 -8.58
N THR A 132 4.45 -18.89 -9.31
CA THR A 132 4.34 -19.01 -10.77
C THR A 132 2.96 -19.49 -11.23
N ASN A 133 2.22 -20.15 -10.35
CA ASN A 133 0.95 -20.79 -10.67
C ASN A 133 -0.24 -19.84 -10.45
N ILE A 134 -0.01 -18.69 -9.80
CA ILE A 134 -1.05 -17.70 -9.50
C ILE A 134 -0.81 -16.46 -10.37
N PRO A 135 -1.76 -16.06 -11.23
CA PRO A 135 -1.65 -14.84 -12.01
C PRO A 135 -1.34 -13.64 -11.12
N THR A 136 -0.20 -12.99 -11.39
CA THR A 136 0.27 -11.85 -10.58
C THR A 136 0.27 -10.57 -11.42
N GLN A 137 -0.45 -9.57 -10.95
CA GLN A 137 -0.50 -8.23 -11.48
C GLN A 137 0.43 -7.31 -10.70
N MET A 138 1.36 -6.68 -11.39
CA MET A 138 2.10 -5.55 -10.86
C MET A 138 1.25 -4.28 -10.93
N CYS A 139 1.19 -3.53 -9.84
CA CYS A 139 0.51 -2.25 -9.79
C CYS A 139 1.07 -1.26 -10.82
N GLN A 140 0.24 -0.84 -11.77
CA GLN A 140 0.64 0.11 -12.82
C GLN A 140 0.97 1.50 -12.25
N PHE A 141 0.37 1.92 -11.13
CA PHE A 141 0.75 3.17 -10.44
C PHE A 141 2.22 3.12 -9.98
N HIS A 142 2.63 2.01 -9.39
CA HIS A 142 4.01 1.81 -8.96
C HIS A 142 4.98 1.75 -10.13
N GLN A 143 4.59 1.13 -11.26
CA GLN A 143 5.38 1.18 -12.48
C GLN A 143 5.60 2.61 -12.99
N VAL A 144 4.54 3.42 -13.05
CA VAL A 144 4.63 4.84 -13.42
C VAL A 144 5.58 5.58 -12.47
N ALA A 145 5.50 5.31 -11.16
CA ALA A 145 6.39 5.91 -10.16
C ALA A 145 7.87 5.48 -10.34
N ILE A 146 8.14 4.21 -10.67
CA ILE A 146 9.48 3.71 -11.02
C ILE A 146 10.04 4.48 -12.22
N THR A 147 9.28 4.58 -13.31
CA THR A 147 9.72 5.30 -14.51
C THR A 147 9.98 6.78 -14.22
N ARG A 148 9.10 7.44 -13.46
CA ARG A 148 9.26 8.85 -13.05
C ARG A 148 10.52 9.10 -12.23
N ARG A 149 10.92 8.16 -11.35
CA ARG A 149 12.18 8.27 -10.59
C ARG A 149 13.41 8.33 -11.49
N TYR A 150 13.38 7.67 -12.64
CA TYR A 150 14.47 7.69 -13.61
C TYR A 150 14.41 8.92 -14.55
N LEU A 151 13.23 9.23 -15.10
CA LEU A 151 13.07 10.30 -16.08
C LEU A 151 13.00 11.71 -15.50
N THR A 152 12.68 11.84 -14.20
CA THR A 152 12.24 13.07 -13.53
C THR A 152 10.85 13.56 -13.99
N GLN A 153 10.29 14.56 -13.31
CA GLN A 153 8.98 15.11 -13.66
C GLN A 153 9.02 15.89 -14.98
N ASN A 154 10.13 16.55 -15.31
CA ASN A 154 10.29 17.37 -16.51
C ASN A 154 11.55 16.91 -17.28
N PRO A 155 11.46 15.80 -18.05
CA PRO A 155 12.57 15.33 -18.86
C PRO A 155 12.97 16.39 -19.89
N LYS A 156 14.28 16.66 -20.00
CA LYS A 156 14.80 17.65 -20.96
C LYS A 156 14.91 17.09 -22.38
N THR A 157 15.27 15.82 -22.49
CA THR A 157 15.45 15.14 -23.79
C THR A 157 14.11 14.77 -24.40
N GLU A 158 14.02 14.83 -25.72
CA GLU A 158 12.78 14.48 -26.43
C GLU A 158 12.40 13.01 -26.21
N ALA A 159 13.38 12.11 -26.29
CA ALA A 159 13.22 10.71 -25.92
C ALA A 159 12.58 10.53 -24.53
N GLY A 160 13.00 11.33 -23.55
CA GLY A 160 12.47 11.27 -22.19
C GLY A 160 11.04 11.80 -22.08
N LYS A 161 10.69 12.85 -22.84
CA LYS A 161 9.32 13.41 -22.89
C LYS A 161 8.36 12.42 -23.54
N GLU A 162 8.73 11.86 -24.68
CA GLU A 162 7.93 10.86 -25.39
C GLU A 162 7.70 9.61 -24.52
N LEU A 163 8.75 9.09 -23.88
CA LEU A 163 8.60 7.94 -22.97
C LEU A 163 7.68 8.26 -21.79
N LYS A 164 7.79 9.46 -21.22
CA LYS A 164 6.91 9.89 -20.14
C LYS A 164 5.46 9.92 -20.60
N ALA A 165 5.18 10.41 -21.81
CA ALA A 165 3.84 10.42 -22.39
C ALA A 165 3.29 9.00 -22.57
N ILE A 166 4.07 8.08 -23.14
CA ILE A 166 3.68 6.66 -23.29
C ILE A 166 3.33 6.05 -21.93
N VAL A 167 4.18 6.25 -20.92
CA VAL A 167 3.96 5.70 -19.57
C VAL A 167 2.74 6.28 -18.87
N GLN A 168 2.31 7.51 -19.20
CA GLN A 168 1.06 8.07 -18.68
C GLN A 168 -0.18 7.32 -19.18
N TRP A 169 -0.12 6.78 -20.40
CA TRP A 169 -1.20 5.99 -20.98
C TRP A 169 -1.32 4.59 -20.39
N LEU A 170 -0.31 4.08 -19.67
CA LEU A 170 -0.27 2.71 -19.12
C LEU A 170 -1.56 2.27 -18.40
N LYS A 171 -2.24 3.21 -17.73
CA LYS A 171 -3.47 2.93 -16.95
C LYS A 171 -4.76 2.96 -17.76
N GLN A 172 -4.71 3.47 -18.98
CA GLN A 172 -5.86 3.84 -19.79
C GLN A 172 -5.90 3.11 -21.13
N THR A 173 -4.95 2.21 -21.38
CA THR A 173 -4.78 1.53 -22.67
C THR A 173 -4.68 0.02 -22.44
N ASP A 174 -4.91 -0.74 -23.52
CA ASP A 174 -4.73 -2.18 -23.59
C ASP A 174 -3.25 -2.59 -23.77
N LYS A 175 -3.01 -3.89 -23.66
CA LYS A 175 -1.68 -4.49 -23.71
C LYS A 175 -1.02 -4.28 -25.08
N GLU A 176 -1.75 -4.50 -26.16
CA GLU A 176 -1.28 -4.45 -27.54
C GLU A 176 -0.88 -3.02 -27.91
N SER A 177 -1.76 -2.06 -27.64
CA SER A 177 -1.52 -0.63 -27.87
C SER A 177 -0.29 -0.14 -27.07
N PHE A 178 -0.21 -0.47 -25.77
CA PHE A 178 0.94 -0.04 -24.96
C PHE A 178 2.25 -0.64 -25.44
N THR A 179 2.24 -1.94 -25.75
CA THR A 179 3.44 -2.65 -26.21
C THR A 179 3.90 -2.15 -27.57
N GLY A 180 2.96 -1.89 -28.49
CA GLY A 180 3.24 -1.25 -29.78
C GLY A 180 3.89 0.12 -29.62
N LEU A 181 3.30 0.99 -28.80
CA LEU A 181 3.86 2.33 -28.51
C LEU A 181 5.27 2.24 -27.90
N LEU A 182 5.48 1.35 -26.95
CA LEU A 182 6.78 1.17 -26.28
C LEU A 182 7.85 0.64 -27.26
N ASN A 183 7.50 -0.33 -28.10
CA ASN A 183 8.40 -0.90 -29.09
C ASN A 183 8.77 0.12 -30.18
N GLY A 184 7.78 0.86 -30.71
CA GLY A 184 8.03 1.91 -31.69
C GLY A 184 8.95 3.01 -31.14
N TRP A 185 8.76 3.40 -29.88
CA TRP A 185 9.66 4.31 -29.19
C TRP A 185 11.08 3.74 -29.05
N GLU A 186 11.23 2.46 -28.69
CA GLU A 186 12.55 1.83 -28.52
C GLU A 186 13.34 1.77 -29.83
N ILE A 187 12.66 1.45 -30.94
CA ILE A 187 13.25 1.45 -32.28
C ILE A 187 13.71 2.86 -32.66
N ARG A 188 12.83 3.86 -32.50
CA ARG A 188 13.13 5.25 -32.85
C ARG A 188 14.34 5.80 -32.11
N TRP A 189 14.47 5.46 -30.82
CA TRP A 189 15.53 6.00 -29.96
C TRP A 189 16.71 5.04 -29.77
N GLU A 190 16.81 3.96 -30.54
CA GLU A 190 17.83 2.92 -30.33
C GLU A 190 19.26 3.47 -30.38
N LEU A 191 19.59 4.25 -31.42
CA LEU A 191 20.91 4.86 -31.59
C LEU A 191 21.23 5.81 -30.44
N PHE A 192 20.27 6.69 -30.10
CA PHE A 192 20.37 7.60 -28.97
C PHE A 192 20.65 6.85 -27.66
N LEU A 193 19.93 5.75 -27.39
CA LEU A 193 20.15 4.94 -26.20
C LEU A 193 21.53 4.27 -26.17
N LYS A 194 22.12 3.95 -27.33
CA LYS A 194 23.44 3.31 -27.44
C LYS A 194 24.60 4.28 -27.25
N GLU A 195 24.37 5.60 -27.31
CA GLU A 195 25.40 6.62 -27.07
C GLU A 195 26.19 6.36 -25.78
N ARG A 196 27.52 6.55 -25.87
CA ARG A 196 28.45 6.37 -24.75
C ARG A 196 29.27 7.64 -24.55
N THR A 197 29.52 7.96 -23.29
CA THR A 197 30.46 9.01 -22.86
C THR A 197 31.65 8.36 -22.17
N ILE A 198 32.86 8.85 -22.45
CA ILE A 198 34.07 8.47 -21.73
C ILE A 198 34.13 9.28 -20.44
N ASN A 199 34.32 8.61 -19.30
CA ASN A 199 34.54 9.31 -18.05
C ASN A 199 36.01 9.80 -17.98
N PRO A 200 36.26 11.11 -17.88
CA PRO A 200 37.62 11.65 -17.92
C PRO A 200 38.50 11.20 -16.74
N LEU A 201 37.90 10.84 -15.60
CA LEU A 201 38.65 10.49 -14.38
C LEU A 201 39.20 9.06 -14.40
N ASN A 202 38.52 8.12 -15.06
CA ASN A 202 38.89 6.71 -15.05
C ASN A 202 38.97 6.08 -16.44
N GLN A 203 38.81 6.88 -17.50
CA GLN A 203 38.80 6.50 -18.91
C GLN A 203 37.81 5.38 -19.28
N LYS A 204 36.88 5.02 -18.38
CA LYS A 204 35.87 3.99 -18.65
C LYS A 204 34.71 4.59 -19.44
N THR A 205 34.25 3.84 -20.43
CA THR A 205 33.06 4.20 -21.20
C THR A 205 31.80 3.86 -20.42
N GLN A 206 30.83 4.78 -20.39
CA GLN A 206 29.49 4.54 -19.84
C GLN A 206 28.43 5.02 -20.82
N TYR A 207 27.22 4.46 -20.75
CA TYR A 207 26.10 5.00 -21.53
C TYR A 207 25.86 6.47 -21.16
N THR A 208 25.57 7.32 -22.14
CA THR A 208 25.21 8.73 -21.90
C THR A 208 23.87 8.80 -21.14
N HIS A 209 22.87 8.05 -21.62
CA HIS A 209 21.48 8.12 -21.13
C HIS A 209 21.14 7.02 -20.13
N ARG A 210 21.99 6.79 -19.12
CA ARG A 210 21.85 5.69 -18.14
C ARG A 210 20.48 5.63 -17.46
N ARG A 211 19.92 6.78 -17.09
CA ARG A 211 18.62 6.85 -16.41
C ARG A 211 17.48 6.45 -17.34
N LEU A 212 17.45 6.97 -18.57
CA LEU A 212 16.48 6.60 -19.59
C LEU A 212 16.52 5.09 -19.89
N ARG A 213 17.74 4.53 -20.07
CA ARG A 213 17.92 3.08 -20.23
C ARG A 213 17.40 2.27 -19.04
N ARG A 214 17.58 2.76 -17.80
CA ARG A 214 17.04 2.10 -16.61
C ARG A 214 15.50 2.15 -16.56
N ALA A 215 14.89 3.25 -16.99
CA ALA A 215 13.44 3.37 -17.09
C ALA A 215 12.86 2.32 -18.05
N ILE A 216 13.43 2.22 -19.25
CA ILE A 216 13.00 1.23 -20.25
C ILE A 216 13.22 -0.19 -19.77
N ARG A 217 14.39 -0.47 -19.19
CA ARG A 217 14.66 -1.79 -18.62
C ARG A 217 13.64 -2.17 -17.54
N SER A 218 13.26 -1.23 -16.67
CA SER A 218 12.22 -1.51 -15.67
C SER A 218 10.85 -1.78 -16.30
N LEU A 219 10.47 -1.08 -17.37
CA LEU A 219 9.23 -1.33 -18.08
C LEU A 219 9.25 -2.71 -18.72
N LYS A 220 10.30 -3.05 -19.48
CA LYS A 220 10.42 -4.34 -20.17
C LYS A 220 10.45 -5.53 -19.21
N ASN A 221 11.18 -5.42 -18.11
CA ASN A 221 11.23 -6.48 -17.10
C ASN A 221 9.88 -6.74 -16.44
N ASN A 222 9.08 -5.68 -16.24
CA ASN A 222 7.82 -5.76 -15.53
C ASN A 222 6.62 -5.95 -16.46
N LEU A 223 6.79 -5.73 -17.77
CA LEU A 223 5.76 -5.79 -18.80
C LEU A 223 4.87 -7.05 -18.73
N PRO A 224 5.42 -8.28 -18.51
CA PRO A 224 4.60 -9.48 -18.37
C PRO A 224 3.58 -9.42 -17.22
N TYR A 225 3.82 -8.57 -16.21
CA TYR A 225 2.99 -8.43 -15.02
C TYR A 225 2.10 -7.17 -15.05
N LEU A 226 2.27 -6.28 -16.04
CA LEU A 226 1.51 -5.01 -16.09
C LEU A 226 0.10 -5.16 -16.65
N PHE A 227 -0.16 -6.26 -17.35
CA PHE A 227 -1.40 -6.52 -18.08
C PHE A 227 -2.02 -7.88 -17.72
N THR A 228 -1.65 -8.48 -16.59
CA THR A 228 -2.29 -9.70 -16.08
C THR A 228 -3.80 -9.49 -15.92
N TRP A 229 -4.24 -8.30 -15.51
CA TRP A 229 -5.67 -7.94 -15.48
C TRP A 229 -6.36 -8.01 -16.84
N TYR A 230 -5.63 -7.70 -17.91
CA TYR A 230 -6.11 -7.72 -19.28
C TYR A 230 -6.17 -9.15 -19.83
N ASP A 231 -5.16 -9.96 -19.50
CA ASP A 231 -5.11 -11.38 -19.90
C ASP A 231 -6.18 -12.23 -19.15
N TYR A 232 -6.59 -11.81 -17.95
CA TYR A 232 -7.54 -12.52 -17.08
C TYR A 232 -8.75 -11.64 -16.68
N MET A 233 -9.40 -10.98 -17.65
CA MET A 233 -10.51 -10.03 -17.37
C MET A 233 -11.65 -10.63 -16.52
N HIS A 234 -11.93 -11.93 -16.69
CA HIS A 234 -12.98 -12.63 -15.96
C HIS A 234 -12.75 -12.66 -14.44
N LEU A 235 -11.50 -12.55 -13.97
CA LEU A 235 -11.13 -12.52 -12.56
C LEU A 235 -11.30 -11.13 -11.91
N LYS A 236 -11.63 -10.09 -12.69
CA LYS A 236 -11.82 -8.71 -12.20
C LYS A 236 -10.62 -8.16 -11.41
N ILE A 237 -9.41 -8.51 -11.86
CA ILE A 237 -8.17 -8.08 -11.22
C ILE A 237 -8.02 -6.56 -11.38
N PRO A 238 -7.82 -5.79 -10.30
CA PRO A 238 -7.53 -4.38 -10.44
C PRO A 238 -6.10 -4.17 -10.97
N ASN A 239 -5.94 -3.25 -11.92
CA ASN A 239 -4.63 -2.87 -12.47
C ASN A 239 -3.75 -2.05 -11.50
N THR A 240 -4.29 -1.65 -10.34
CA THR A 240 -3.61 -0.84 -9.32
C THR A 240 -3.98 -1.28 -7.90
N THR A 241 -3.11 -0.96 -6.93
CA THR A 241 -3.30 -1.16 -5.48
C THR A 241 -4.07 -0.02 -4.82
N ASN A 242 -4.76 0.83 -5.59
CA ASN A 242 -5.40 2.06 -5.10
C ASN A 242 -6.33 1.83 -3.90
N ALA A 243 -7.00 0.67 -3.84
CA ALA A 243 -7.86 0.32 -2.72
C ALA A 243 -7.10 0.19 -1.38
N ILE A 244 -5.86 -0.34 -1.40
CA ILE A 244 -4.99 -0.35 -0.22
C ILE A 244 -4.37 1.02 0.01
N ASP A 245 -3.86 1.67 -1.05
CA ASP A 245 -3.22 2.99 -0.94
C ASP A 245 -4.14 4.04 -0.32
N GLY A 246 -5.40 4.09 -0.77
CA GLY A 246 -6.44 4.97 -0.21
C GLY A 246 -6.78 4.62 1.24
N HIS A 247 -6.80 3.33 1.57
CA HIS A 247 -7.05 2.87 2.93
C HIS A 247 -5.92 3.28 3.90
N PHE A 248 -4.67 3.17 3.46
CA PHE A 248 -3.51 3.67 4.20
C PHE A 248 -3.47 5.19 4.31
N ALA A 249 -3.86 5.92 3.26
CA ALA A 249 -3.96 7.38 3.30
C ALA A 249 -4.98 7.84 4.35
N ASN A 250 -6.17 7.22 4.40
CA ASN A 250 -7.19 7.50 5.40
C ASN A 250 -6.68 7.20 6.83
N LEU A 251 -6.07 6.03 7.04
CA LEU A 251 -5.45 5.67 8.32
C LEU A 251 -4.44 6.72 8.79
N LYS A 252 -3.50 7.12 7.91
CA LYS A 252 -2.50 8.14 8.23
C LYS A 252 -3.13 9.50 8.54
N GLN A 253 -4.17 9.88 7.80
CA GLN A 253 -4.88 11.13 8.04
C GLN A 253 -5.54 11.15 9.42
N LYS A 254 -6.22 10.06 9.81
CA LYS A 254 -6.83 9.94 11.14
C LYS A 254 -5.77 9.96 12.25
N LEU A 255 -4.69 9.19 12.10
CA LEU A 255 -3.59 9.19 13.07
C LEU A 255 -2.89 10.55 13.23
N ARG A 256 -2.83 11.36 12.17
CA ARG A 256 -2.24 12.71 12.22
C ARG A 256 -3.02 13.67 13.11
N ASN A 257 -4.31 13.42 13.36
CA ASN A 257 -5.10 14.20 14.32
C ASN A 257 -4.78 13.82 15.77
N HIS A 258 -4.07 12.72 15.98
CA HIS A 258 -3.68 12.18 17.28
C HIS A 258 -2.14 12.10 17.38
N ASN A 259 -1.48 13.24 17.17
CA ASN A 259 -0.03 13.32 17.33
C ASN A 259 0.39 13.04 18.79
N GLY A 260 1.53 12.38 18.99
CA GLY A 260 2.06 12.06 20.32
C GLY A 260 1.55 10.75 20.94
N LEU A 261 0.79 9.93 20.19
CA LEU A 261 0.40 8.60 20.66
C LEU A 261 1.60 7.71 20.98
N SER A 262 1.51 7.00 22.10
CA SER A 262 2.45 5.91 22.41
C SER A 262 2.37 4.83 21.34
N MET A 263 3.45 4.06 21.17
CA MET A 263 3.50 3.00 20.16
C MET A 263 2.37 1.98 20.33
N ARG A 264 2.06 1.62 21.58
CA ARG A 264 0.94 0.71 21.92
C ARG A 264 -0.40 1.25 21.43
N MET A 265 -0.69 2.53 21.69
CA MET A 265 -1.95 3.15 21.25
C MET A 265 -2.05 3.31 19.75
N LYS A 266 -0.93 3.64 19.11
CA LYS A 266 -0.87 3.69 17.65
C LYS A 266 -1.17 2.31 17.04
N LYS A 267 -0.61 1.22 17.59
CA LYS A 267 -0.93 -0.14 17.13
C LYS A 267 -2.40 -0.48 17.36
N GLN A 268 -2.94 -0.24 18.55
CA GLN A 268 -4.37 -0.50 18.83
C GLN A 268 -5.31 0.27 17.88
N PHE A 269 -5.00 1.52 17.57
CA PHE A 269 -5.73 2.30 16.56
C PHE A 269 -5.70 1.61 15.18
N ILE A 270 -4.50 1.21 14.75
CA ILE A 270 -4.30 0.51 13.47
C ILE A 270 -5.03 -0.84 13.48
N ASP A 271 -4.98 -1.57 14.60
CA ASP A 271 -5.56 -2.90 14.72
C ASP A 271 -7.07 -2.86 14.52
N GLU A 272 -7.73 -1.85 15.09
CA GLU A 272 -9.17 -1.68 14.95
C GLU A 272 -9.55 -1.08 13.60
N PHE A 273 -8.75 -0.13 13.07
CA PHE A 273 -9.01 0.46 11.76
C PHE A 273 -8.83 -0.55 10.62
N LEU A 274 -7.77 -1.37 10.69
CA LEU A 274 -7.47 -2.45 9.74
C LEU A 274 -7.95 -3.79 10.29
N LYS A 275 -9.11 -3.81 10.93
CA LYS A 275 -9.68 -5.04 11.47
C LYS A 275 -9.80 -6.08 10.35
N ALA A 276 -9.22 -7.22 10.64
CA ALA A 276 -8.98 -8.38 9.78
C ALA A 276 -9.03 -9.60 10.71
#